data_AF-A0A6U1K699-F1
#
_entry.id   AF-A0A6U1K699-F1
#
_cell.length_a   1.000
_cell.length_b   1.000
_cell.length_c   1.000
_cell.angle_alpha   90.00
_cell.angle_beta   90.00
_cell.angle_gamma   90.00
#
_symmetry.space_group_name_H-M   'P 1'
#
loop_
_entity.id
_entity.type
_entity.pdbx_description
1 polymer ?
#
loop_
_entity_poly.entity_id
_entity_poly.type
_entity_poly.pdbx_seq_one_letter_code
_entity_poly.pdbx_strand_id
1 'polypeptide(L)'
;RQPTKVVTTSVSIELRCAVATFDYEGRTDGRSMRTIVSHVAPRQLVVVNGMPEATEKLAKYCSTELRAWKTVCKTPGAGETVDCSPSFPSFQVDISAKLYPLLRFRDIAGSRFCWANGVIRRA
;
A
#
# COMPACT_ATOMS: atom_id res chain seq x y z
N ARG A 1 -19.90 -6.92 49.90
CA ARG A 1 -19.01 -7.70 49.01
C ARG A 1 -17.87 -8.23 49.85
N GLN A 2 -17.54 -9.52 49.77
CA GLN A 2 -16.40 -10.10 50.47
C GLN A 2 -15.13 -9.94 49.62
N PRO A 3 -13.96 -9.65 50.22
CA PRO A 3 -12.71 -9.52 49.49
C PRO A 3 -12.22 -10.88 48.97
N THR A 4 -11.74 -10.92 47.73
CA THR A 4 -11.14 -12.10 47.09
C THR A 4 -9.67 -11.85 46.75
N LYS A 5 -8.85 -12.91 46.78
CA LYS A 5 -7.42 -12.90 46.44
C LYS A 5 -7.17 -13.81 45.23
N VAL A 6 -6.36 -13.34 44.27
CA VAL A 6 -5.91 -14.14 43.13
C VAL A 6 -4.79 -15.08 43.59
N VAL A 7 -4.87 -16.36 43.21
CA VAL A 7 -3.84 -17.38 43.47
C VAL A 7 -3.46 -18.01 42.15
N THR A 8 -2.16 -18.10 41.87
CA THR A 8 -1.62 -18.71 40.64
C THR A 8 -0.86 -19.98 41.01
N THR A 9 -1.09 -21.07 40.30
CA THR A 9 -0.41 -22.36 40.55
C THR A 9 -0.12 -23.06 39.23
N SER A 10 1.09 -23.59 39.10
CA SER A 10 1.50 -24.37 37.92
C SER A 10 1.17 -25.84 38.13
N VAL A 11 0.51 -26.45 37.15
CA VAL A 11 0.10 -27.87 37.19
C VAL A 11 0.48 -28.53 35.88
N SER A 12 1.08 -29.72 35.96
CA SER A 12 1.37 -30.55 34.79
C SER A 12 0.16 -31.42 34.47
N ILE A 13 -0.28 -31.41 33.20
CA ILE A 13 -1.47 -32.12 32.73
C ILE A 13 -1.08 -33.03 31.56
N GLU A 14 -1.56 -34.28 31.57
CA GLU A 14 -1.36 -35.20 30.46
C GLU A 14 -2.49 -35.00 29.42
N LEU A 15 -2.15 -34.46 28.25
CA LEU A 15 -3.11 -34.21 27.17
C LEU A 15 -3.35 -35.47 26.33
N ARG A 16 -4.52 -36.10 26.50
CA ARG A 16 -4.97 -37.25 25.71
C ARG A 16 -6.07 -36.87 24.71
N CYS A 17 -5.79 -35.91 23.83
CA CYS A 17 -6.71 -35.50 22.77
C CYS A 17 -5.97 -35.20 21.47
N ALA A 18 -6.70 -35.27 20.34
CA ALA A 18 -6.20 -34.81 19.06
C ALA A 18 -6.31 -33.28 18.99
N VAL A 19 -5.17 -32.61 18.80
CA VAL A 19 -5.12 -31.15 18.61
C VAL A 19 -5.05 -30.88 17.11
N ALA A 20 -6.04 -30.17 16.59
CA ALA A 20 -6.07 -29.71 15.21
C ALA A 20 -6.21 -28.20 15.19
N THR A 21 -5.50 -27.57 14.28
CA THR A 21 -5.56 -26.12 14.03
C THR A 21 -6.35 -25.88 12.75
N PHE A 22 -7.39 -25.06 12.85
CA PHE A 22 -8.16 -24.60 11.71
C PHE A 22 -8.02 -23.09 11.60
N ASP A 23 -7.78 -22.60 10.40
CA ASP A 23 -7.64 -21.19 10.13
C ASP A 23 -9.01 -20.55 9.83
N TYR A 24 -9.46 -19.68 10.74
CA TYR A 24 -10.70 -18.92 10.62
C TYR A 24 -10.47 -17.41 10.78
N GLU A 25 -9.24 -16.94 10.59
CA GLU A 25 -8.90 -15.55 10.85
C GLU A 25 -9.36 -14.58 9.75
N GLY A 26 -9.80 -15.11 8.61
CA GLY A 26 -10.37 -14.33 7.51
C GLY A 26 -9.37 -13.38 6.86
N ARG A 27 -8.06 -13.64 7.00
CA ARG A 27 -7.01 -12.80 6.41
C ARG A 27 -6.84 -13.09 4.93
N THR A 28 -6.42 -12.06 4.22
CA THR A 28 -6.07 -12.17 2.81
C THR A 28 -4.84 -13.06 2.66
N ASP A 29 -4.96 -14.08 1.81
CA ASP A 29 -3.86 -14.98 1.52
C ASP A 29 -2.80 -14.28 0.63
N GLY A 30 -1.62 -14.92 0.54
CA GLY A 30 -0.51 -14.38 -0.24
C GLY A 30 -0.84 -14.22 -1.73
N ARG A 31 -1.71 -15.05 -2.31
CA ARG A 31 -2.08 -14.94 -3.72
C ARG A 31 -2.99 -13.73 -3.95
N SER A 32 -4.02 -13.56 -3.13
CA SER A 32 -4.94 -12.43 -3.27
C SER A 32 -4.24 -11.10 -3.03
N MET A 33 -3.33 -11.04 -2.04
CA MET A 33 -2.51 -9.84 -1.80
C MET A 33 -1.70 -9.44 -3.04
N ARG A 34 -1.08 -10.40 -3.72
CA ARG A 34 -0.35 -10.16 -4.97
C ARG A 34 -1.25 -9.63 -6.07
N THR A 35 -2.42 -10.24 -6.26
CA THR A 35 -3.40 -9.78 -7.26
C THR A 35 -3.86 -8.35 -6.99
N ILE A 36 -4.18 -8.02 -5.74
CA ILE A 36 -4.61 -6.68 -5.34
C ILE A 36 -3.51 -5.66 -5.61
N VAL A 37 -2.29 -5.92 -5.16
CA VAL A 37 -1.17 -4.99 -5.30
C VAL A 37 -0.79 -4.78 -6.77
N SER A 38 -0.82 -5.84 -7.59
CA SER A 38 -0.61 -5.75 -9.03
C SER A 38 -1.69 -4.93 -9.75
N HIS A 39 -2.94 -5.02 -9.30
CA HIS A 39 -4.04 -4.25 -9.89
C HIS A 39 -4.01 -2.78 -9.49
N VAL A 40 -3.67 -2.47 -8.23
CA VAL A 40 -3.58 -1.09 -7.73
C VAL A 40 -2.37 -0.36 -8.32
N ALA A 41 -1.25 -1.06 -8.55
CA ALA A 41 0.00 -0.50 -9.07
C ALA A 41 0.44 0.80 -8.34
N PRO A 42 0.63 0.75 -7.00
CA PRO A 42 0.94 1.94 -6.21
C PRO A 42 2.34 2.48 -6.53
N ARG A 43 2.54 3.81 -6.56
CA ARG A 43 3.88 4.38 -6.79
C ARG A 43 4.86 4.15 -5.63
N GLN A 44 4.34 4.09 -4.41
CA GLN A 44 5.09 3.81 -3.20
C GLN A 44 4.33 2.75 -2.39
N LEU A 45 5.03 1.73 -1.92
CA LEU A 45 4.48 0.61 -1.16
C LEU A 45 5.31 0.40 0.11
N VAL A 46 4.66 0.28 1.26
CA VAL A 46 5.31 -0.05 2.54
C VAL A 46 4.69 -1.34 3.06
N VAL A 47 5.53 -2.36 3.28
CA VAL A 47 5.10 -3.66 3.82
C VAL A 47 5.48 -3.72 5.29
N VAL A 48 4.47 -3.92 6.14
CA VAL A 48 4.60 -3.92 7.62
C VAL A 48 3.93 -5.16 8.23
N ASN A 49 4.20 -5.39 9.52
CA ASN A 49 3.48 -6.33 10.37
C ASN A 49 3.41 -7.78 9.84
N GLY A 50 4.58 -8.37 9.58
CA GLY A 50 4.71 -9.79 9.21
C GLY A 50 6.06 -10.34 9.67
N MET A 51 6.22 -11.67 9.60
CA MET A 51 7.52 -12.28 9.81
C MET A 51 8.53 -11.73 8.77
N PRO A 52 9.80 -11.51 9.14
CA PRO A 52 10.80 -10.94 8.23
C PRO A 52 10.92 -11.68 6.89
N GLU A 53 10.82 -13.01 6.92
CA GLU A 53 10.85 -13.81 5.70
C GLU A 53 9.64 -13.58 4.79
N ALA A 54 8.45 -13.38 5.38
CA ALA A 54 7.22 -13.17 4.64
C ALA A 54 7.18 -11.77 4.02
N THR A 55 7.60 -10.75 4.78
CA THR A 55 7.68 -9.37 4.30
C THR A 55 8.72 -9.23 3.18
N GLU A 56 9.89 -9.86 3.31
CA GLU A 56 10.92 -9.87 2.29
C GLU A 56 10.46 -10.58 1.01
N LYS A 57 9.78 -11.74 1.12
CA LYS A 57 9.21 -12.45 -0.03
C LYS A 57 8.19 -11.60 -0.79
N LEU A 58 7.29 -10.91 -0.08
CA LEU A 58 6.31 -10.04 -0.70
C LEU A 58 6.96 -8.82 -1.34
N ALA A 59 7.93 -8.19 -0.66
CA ALA A 59 8.65 -7.04 -1.19
C ALA A 59 9.43 -7.38 -2.47
N LYS A 60 10.09 -8.54 -2.51
CA LYS A 60 10.77 -9.06 -3.71
C LYS A 60 9.78 -9.23 -4.87
N TYR A 61 8.64 -9.88 -4.63
CA TYR A 61 7.59 -10.04 -5.64
C TYR A 61 7.11 -8.69 -6.19
N CYS A 62 6.75 -7.75 -5.31
CA CYS A 62 6.25 -6.43 -5.71
C CYS A 62 7.31 -5.66 -6.50
N SER A 63 8.58 -5.75 -6.12
CA SER A 63 9.68 -5.06 -6.81
C SER A 63 9.91 -5.59 -8.23
N THR A 64 9.66 -6.89 -8.46
CA THR A 64 9.78 -7.52 -9.78
C THR A 64 8.58 -7.21 -10.66
N GLU A 65 7.37 -7.50 -10.19
CA GLU A 65 6.14 -7.38 -11.00
C GLU A 65 5.75 -5.92 -11.23
N LEU A 66 5.94 -5.05 -10.24
CA LEU A 66 5.59 -3.63 -10.35
C LEU A 66 6.74 -2.77 -10.90
N ARG A 67 7.79 -3.40 -11.45
CA ARG A 67 8.93 -2.67 -12.04
C ARG A 67 8.50 -1.74 -13.16
N ALA A 68 7.51 -2.15 -13.97
CA ALA A 68 6.94 -1.32 -15.04
C ALA A 68 6.34 0.00 -14.51
N TRP A 69 5.80 -0.02 -13.29
CA TRP A 69 5.14 1.12 -12.65
C TRP A 69 6.10 1.98 -11.80
N LYS A 70 7.39 1.62 -11.76
CA LYS A 70 8.42 2.29 -10.94
C LYS A 70 8.02 2.37 -9.46
N THR A 71 7.39 1.30 -8.96
CA THR A 71 6.95 1.22 -7.56
C THR A 71 8.17 1.15 -6.64
N VAL A 72 8.21 2.01 -5.63
CA VAL A 72 9.23 1.97 -4.57
C VAL A 72 8.68 1.17 -3.40
N CYS A 73 9.21 -0.03 -3.16
CA CYS A 73 8.82 -0.88 -2.04
C CYS A 73 9.77 -0.68 -0.85
N LYS A 74 9.23 -0.53 0.36
CA LYS A 74 9.98 -0.35 1.61
C LYS A 74 9.47 -1.31 2.69
N THR A 75 10.38 -1.82 3.51
CA THR A 75 10.07 -2.81 4.58
C THR A 75 10.69 -2.37 5.90
N PRO A 76 10.11 -1.38 6.60
CA PRO A 76 10.67 -0.87 7.83
C PRO A 76 10.65 -1.89 8.96
N GLY A 77 11.67 -1.84 9.81
CA GLY A 77 11.70 -2.54 11.09
C GLY A 77 10.70 -1.97 12.10
N ALA A 78 10.51 -2.68 13.21
CA ALA A 78 9.64 -2.21 14.29
C ALA A 78 10.15 -0.86 14.86
N GLY A 79 9.32 0.18 14.79
CA GLY A 79 9.66 1.53 15.25
C GLY A 79 10.48 2.37 14.26
N GLU A 80 10.83 1.84 13.09
CA GLU A 80 11.52 2.61 12.05
C GLU A 80 10.54 3.56 11.34
N THR A 81 10.98 4.79 11.08
CA THR A 81 10.20 5.79 10.35
C THR A 81 10.62 5.83 8.89
N VAL A 82 9.64 5.97 8.00
CA VAL A 82 9.86 5.94 6.55
C VAL A 82 9.21 7.16 5.92
N ASP A 83 10.01 7.96 5.22
CA ASP A 83 9.50 9.08 4.43
C ASP A 83 8.76 8.55 3.17
N CYS A 84 7.49 8.92 3.05
CA CYS A 84 6.62 8.62 1.91
C CYS A 84 6.17 9.90 1.19
N SER A 85 6.95 10.98 1.31
CA SER A 85 6.66 12.23 0.61
C SER A 85 6.62 12.02 -0.91
N PRO A 86 5.69 12.68 -1.63
CA PRO A 86 5.61 12.58 -3.07
C PRO A 86 6.88 13.14 -3.71
N SER A 87 7.48 12.38 -4.62
CA SER A 87 8.76 12.72 -5.25
C SER A 87 8.70 13.93 -6.20
N PHE A 88 7.50 14.46 -6.47
CA PHE A 88 7.31 15.56 -7.41
C PHE A 88 6.43 16.65 -6.79
N PRO A 89 6.84 17.93 -6.86
CA PRO A 89 6.00 19.03 -6.45
C PRO A 89 4.79 19.13 -7.38
N SER A 90 3.60 19.21 -6.79
CA SER A 90 2.36 19.50 -7.51
C SER A 90 2.15 21.01 -7.54
N PHE A 91 2.01 21.58 -8.74
CA PHE A 91 1.67 22.98 -8.93
C PHE A 91 0.28 23.09 -9.56
N GLN A 92 -0.52 24.01 -9.07
CA GLN A 92 -1.76 24.39 -9.71
C GLN A 92 -1.50 25.57 -10.64
N VAL A 93 -1.94 25.46 -11.90
CA VAL A 93 -1.80 26.51 -12.91
C VAL A 93 -3.14 26.74 -13.58
N ASP A 94 -3.52 28.00 -13.74
CA ASP A 94 -4.74 28.38 -14.44
C ASP A 94 -4.44 28.67 -15.91
N ILE A 95 -5.30 28.18 -16.80
CA ILE A 95 -5.18 28.39 -18.24
C ILE A 95 -5.70 29.79 -18.58
N SER A 96 -4.87 30.60 -19.24
CA SER A 96 -5.29 31.94 -19.67
C SER A 96 -6.47 31.90 -20.66
N ALA A 97 -7.35 32.90 -20.58
CA ALA A 97 -8.50 33.03 -21.47
C ALA A 97 -8.12 33.09 -22.97
N LYS A 98 -6.90 33.51 -23.30
CA LYS A 98 -6.38 33.54 -24.67
C LYS A 98 -5.95 32.16 -25.19
N LEU A 99 -5.45 31.30 -24.30
CA LEU A 99 -4.94 29.97 -24.66
C LEU A 99 -6.07 28.93 -24.74
N TYR A 100 -7.06 29.02 -23.85
CA TYR A 100 -8.18 28.07 -23.78
C TYR A 100 -8.87 27.79 -25.13
N PRO A 101 -9.27 28.80 -25.94
CA PRO A 101 -9.96 28.55 -27.21
C PRO A 101 -9.08 27.90 -28.29
N LEU A 102 -7.76 27.89 -28.12
CA LEU A 102 -6.82 27.26 -29.07
C LEU A 102 -6.65 25.76 -28.81
N LEU A 103 -7.12 25.25 -27.65
CA LEU A 103 -6.97 23.85 -27.26
C LEU A 103 -7.94 22.95 -28.02
N ARG A 104 -7.41 21.91 -28.66
CA ARG A 104 -8.20 20.91 -29.37
C ARG A 104 -8.40 19.68 -28.48
N PHE A 105 -9.57 19.61 -27.85
CA PHE A 105 -9.94 18.46 -27.03
C PHE A 105 -10.39 17.27 -27.89
N ARG A 106 -10.02 16.07 -27.47
CA ARG A 106 -10.47 14.79 -28.00
C ARG A 106 -11.04 13.95 -26.88
N ASP A 107 -12.20 13.34 -27.11
CA ASP A 107 -12.81 12.40 -26.19
C ASP A 107 -12.19 11.01 -26.33
N ILE A 108 -11.74 10.46 -25.20
CA ILE A 108 -11.23 9.09 -25.08
C ILE A 108 -11.77 8.52 -23.77
N ALA A 109 -12.55 7.44 -23.86
CA ALA A 109 -13.08 6.71 -22.70
C ALA A 109 -13.82 7.61 -21.67
N GLY A 110 -14.59 8.59 -22.15
CA GLY A 110 -15.35 9.52 -21.29
C GLY A 110 -14.52 10.65 -20.68
N SER A 111 -13.23 10.75 -21.03
CA SER A 111 -12.35 11.85 -20.63
C SER A 111 -11.90 12.67 -21.84
N ARG A 112 -11.83 14.00 -21.69
CA ARG A 112 -11.35 14.92 -22.74
C ARG A 112 -9.87 15.22 -22.56
N PHE A 113 -9.07 14.94 -23.58
CA PHE A 113 -7.63 15.19 -23.60
C PHE A 113 -7.29 16.24 -24.66
N CYS A 114 -6.32 17.10 -24.39
CA CYS A 114 -5.77 18.02 -25.40
C CYS A 114 -4.26 18.14 -25.23
N TRP A 115 -3.57 18.44 -26.33
CA TRP A 115 -2.18 18.88 -26.28
C TRP A 115 -2.15 20.39 -26.05
N ALA A 116 -1.44 20.83 -25.01
CA ALA A 116 -1.27 22.23 -24.68
C ALA A 116 0.23 22.58 -24.65
N ASN A 117 0.60 23.71 -25.24
CA ASN A 117 1.93 24.30 -25.15
C ASN A 117 1.79 25.79 -24.87
N GLY A 118 2.61 26.35 -23.98
CA GLY A 118 2.53 27.75 -23.59
C GLY A 118 3.65 28.16 -22.64
N VAL A 119 3.69 29.45 -22.32
CA VAL A 119 4.64 30.03 -21.37
C VAL A 119 3.92 30.29 -20.05
N ILE A 120 4.54 29.89 -18.95
CA ILE A 120 4.05 30.14 -17.60
C ILE A 120 4.59 31.49 -17.14
N ARG A 121 3.72 32.42 -16.76
CA ARG A 121 4.10 33.67 -16.11
C ARG A 121 3.80 33.54 -14.61
N ARG A 122 4.81 33.70 -13.76
CA ARG A 122 4.59 33.91 -12.33
C ARG A 122 3.90 35.26 -12.15
N ALA A 123 2.72 35.24 -11.52
CA ALA A 123 2.09 36.44 -10.98
C ALA A 123 2.84 36.89 -9.73
#